data_AF-A0A383EIU2-F1
#
_entry.id   AF-A0A383EIU2-F1
#
_cell.length_a   1.000
_cell.length_b   1.000
_cell.length_c   1.000
_cell.angle_alpha   90.00
_cell.angle_beta   90.00
_cell.angle_gamma   90.00
#
_symmetry.space_group_name_H-M   'P 1'
#
loop_
_entity.id
_entity.type
_entity.pdbx_description
1 polymer ?
#
loop_
_entity_poly.entity_id
_entity_poly.type
_entity_poly.pdbx_seq_one_letter_code
_entity_poly.pdbx_strand_id
1 'polypeptide(L)'
;MVRFSTITDEEWQNRVDLAACYHLADYFNMSDIIWNHITSKTSSQKDTFLINKFGLRYDEITASNLLEIDLDGNIINGEGEINQTGYVIHGAIHKNRKDIHCVMHTHSRAGLAVSCFKDGLKPMIQDTAIFYNRVSYHEWEG
;
A
#
# COMPACT_ATOMS: atom_id res chain seq x y z
N MET A 1 12.85 -16.14 -5.63
CA MET A 1 11.65 -16.11 -4.75
C MET A 1 11.37 -17.54 -4.32
N VAL A 2 11.11 -17.77 -3.04
CA VAL A 2 10.77 -19.10 -2.50
C VAL A 2 9.33 -19.08 -2.04
N ARG A 3 8.52 -20.02 -2.55
CA ARG A 3 7.13 -20.21 -2.12
C ARG A 3 7.08 -21.24 -1.01
N PHE A 4 6.42 -20.91 0.09
CA PHE A 4 6.16 -21.85 1.18
C PHE A 4 5.02 -22.80 0.79
N SER A 5 5.12 -24.08 1.15
CA SER A 5 4.17 -25.14 0.75
C SER A 5 2.74 -24.93 1.26
N THR A 6 2.53 -24.02 2.22
CA THR A 6 1.24 -23.68 2.83
C THR A 6 0.51 -22.52 2.15
N ILE A 7 1.16 -21.82 1.21
CA ILE A 7 0.58 -20.65 0.52
C ILE A 7 -0.19 -21.10 -0.72
N THR A 8 -1.46 -20.69 -0.82
CA THR A 8 -2.32 -20.94 -1.99
C THR A 8 -1.78 -20.27 -3.26
N ASP A 9 -2.21 -20.71 -4.45
CA ASP A 9 -1.78 -20.10 -5.72
C ASP A 9 -2.19 -18.62 -5.81
N GLU A 10 -3.41 -18.31 -5.38
CA GLU A 10 -3.94 -16.95 -5.37
C GLU A 10 -3.14 -16.03 -4.45
N GLU A 11 -2.87 -16.47 -3.21
CA GLU A 11 -2.05 -15.68 -2.29
C GLU A 11 -0.63 -15.48 -2.82
N TRP A 12 -0.03 -16.50 -3.42
CA TRP A 12 1.29 -16.36 -4.02
C TRP A 12 1.29 -15.34 -5.15
N GLN A 13 0.28 -15.35 -6.02
CA GLN A 13 0.14 -14.36 -7.08
C GLN A 13 -0.02 -12.95 -6.52
N ASN A 14 -0.86 -12.75 -5.51
CA ASN A 14 -1.03 -11.45 -4.85
C ASN A 14 0.27 -10.95 -4.21
N ARG A 15 1.08 -11.85 -3.62
CA ARG A 15 2.42 -11.51 -3.10
C ARG A 15 3.38 -11.07 -4.21
N VAL A 16 3.36 -11.74 -5.36
CA VAL A 16 4.17 -11.38 -6.53
C VAL A 16 3.75 -10.03 -7.08
N ASP A 17 2.45 -9.80 -7.26
CA ASP A 17 1.91 -8.55 -7.80
C ASP A 17 2.17 -7.38 -6.86
N LEU A 18 1.99 -7.57 -5.55
CA LEU A 18 2.30 -6.54 -4.56
C LEU A 18 3.79 -6.22 -4.54
N ALA A 19 4.67 -7.23 -4.58
CA ALA A 19 6.11 -7.00 -4.70
C ALA A 19 6.45 -6.21 -5.97
N ALA A 20 5.88 -6.57 -7.13
CA ALA A 20 6.06 -5.82 -8.36
C ALA A 20 5.55 -4.36 -8.22
N CYS A 21 4.44 -4.13 -7.50
CA CYS A 21 3.93 -2.79 -7.21
C CYS A 21 4.92 -1.95 -6.39
N TYR A 22 5.56 -2.51 -5.36
CA TYR A 22 6.62 -1.83 -4.61
C TYR A 22 7.80 -1.44 -5.53
N HIS A 23 8.28 -2.37 -6.35
CA HIS A 23 9.38 -2.12 -7.29
C HIS A 23 9.04 -1.05 -8.34
N LEU A 24 7.82 -1.08 -8.89
CA LEU A 24 7.36 -0.05 -9.82
C LEU A 24 7.24 1.31 -9.14
N ALA A 25 6.72 1.35 -7.91
CA ALA A 25 6.62 2.59 -7.14
C ALA A 25 8.01 3.19 -6.85
N ASP A 26 9.02 2.37 -6.57
CA ASP A 26 10.41 2.83 -6.44
C ASP A 26 10.96 3.34 -7.78
N TYR A 27 10.78 2.57 -8.85
CA TYR A 27 11.21 2.94 -10.21
C TYR A 27 10.64 4.28 -10.68
N PHE A 28 9.38 4.56 -10.34
CA PHE A 28 8.72 5.84 -10.64
C PHE A 28 8.99 6.95 -9.60
N ASN A 29 9.92 6.74 -8.65
CA ASN A 29 10.29 7.68 -7.60
C ASN A 29 9.09 8.12 -6.73
N MET A 30 8.22 7.17 -6.40
CA MET A 30 7.07 7.38 -5.51
C MET A 30 7.35 6.86 -4.07
N SER A 31 8.50 6.22 -3.85
CA SER A 31 8.98 5.78 -2.54
C SER A 31 9.57 6.94 -1.73
N ASP A 32 9.58 6.80 -0.40
CA ASP A 32 10.26 7.71 0.53
C ASP A 32 11.00 6.87 1.58
N ILE A 33 12.24 6.52 1.23
CA ILE A 33 13.16 5.69 2.02
C ILE A 33 12.49 4.39 2.51
N ILE A 34 12.01 4.35 3.75
CA ILE A 34 11.38 3.19 4.40
C ILE A 34 9.97 3.49 4.95
N TRP A 35 9.43 4.69 4.71
CA TRP A 35 8.26 5.19 5.43
C TRP A 35 6.92 4.81 4.79
N ASN A 36 6.88 4.72 3.46
CA ASN A 36 5.65 4.45 2.73
C ASN A 36 5.19 2.99 2.89
N HIS A 37 3.94 2.73 2.57
CA HIS A 37 3.32 1.41 2.69
C HIS A 37 2.23 1.18 1.64
N ILE A 38 2.16 -0.06 1.15
CA ILE A 38 1.16 -0.55 0.21
C ILE A 38 0.58 -1.84 0.78
N THR A 39 -0.74 -1.92 0.89
CA THR A 39 -1.41 -3.14 1.34
C THR A 39 -2.27 -3.72 0.23
N SER A 40 -2.29 -5.03 0.10
CA SER A 40 -3.24 -5.76 -0.74
C SER A 40 -3.92 -6.85 0.07
N LYS A 41 -5.16 -7.24 -0.23
CA LYS A 41 -5.73 -8.47 0.34
C LYS A 41 -4.83 -9.66 0.04
N THR A 42 -4.75 -10.57 1.01
CA THR A 42 -3.96 -11.80 0.87
C THR A 42 -4.55 -12.72 -0.18
N SER A 43 -5.86 -12.96 -0.12
CA SER A 43 -6.62 -13.73 -1.12
C SER A 43 -8.11 -13.45 -1.00
N SER A 44 -8.90 -13.91 -1.97
CA SER A 44 -10.37 -13.82 -1.97
C SER A 44 -11.05 -14.52 -0.80
N GLN A 45 -10.37 -15.48 -0.16
CA GLN A 45 -10.92 -16.31 0.91
C GLN A 45 -10.52 -15.87 2.32
N LYS A 46 -9.64 -14.87 2.45
CA LYS A 46 -9.11 -14.38 3.72
C LYS A 46 -9.52 -12.92 3.96
N ASP A 47 -9.78 -12.56 5.22
CA ASP A 47 -9.90 -11.16 5.67
C ASP A 47 -8.56 -10.68 6.27
N THR A 48 -7.46 -11.04 5.61
CA THR A 48 -6.08 -10.64 5.94
C THR A 48 -5.46 -9.86 4.78
N PHE A 49 -4.39 -9.14 5.07
CA PHE A 49 -3.73 -8.25 4.12
C PHE A 49 -2.22 -8.50 4.10
N LEU A 50 -1.60 -8.23 2.97
CA LEU A 50 -0.16 -8.24 2.77
C LEU A 50 0.38 -6.83 2.92
N ILE A 51 1.55 -6.68 3.54
CA ILE A 51 2.26 -5.40 3.70
C ILE A 51 3.78 -5.61 3.69
N ASN A 52 4.56 -4.57 3.41
CA ASN A 52 6.02 -4.63 3.56
C ASN A 52 6.44 -4.83 5.02
N LYS A 53 7.53 -5.56 5.20
CA LYS A 53 8.28 -5.55 6.45
C LYS A 53 8.93 -4.17 6.63
N PHE A 54 8.70 -3.56 7.79
CA PHE A 54 9.27 -2.26 8.10
C PHE A 54 10.80 -2.32 8.18
N GLY A 55 11.46 -1.24 7.71
CA GLY A 55 12.91 -1.13 7.62
C GLY A 55 13.51 -1.53 6.27
N LEU A 56 12.71 -2.11 5.36
CA LEU A 56 13.12 -2.37 3.98
C LEU A 56 12.74 -1.20 3.06
N ARG A 57 13.63 -0.90 2.11
CA ARG A 57 13.30 -0.05 0.97
C ARG A 57 12.41 -0.81 -0.02
N TYR A 58 11.72 -0.07 -0.87
CA TYR A 58 10.77 -0.64 -1.83
C TYR A 58 11.43 -1.59 -2.84
N ASP A 59 12.68 -1.35 -3.23
CA ASP A 59 13.49 -2.19 -4.12
C ASP A 59 13.99 -3.49 -3.45
N GLU A 60 13.87 -3.60 -2.13
CA GLU A 60 14.24 -4.80 -1.36
C GLU A 60 13.03 -5.74 -1.12
N ILE A 61 11.82 -5.30 -1.47
CA ILE A 61 10.60 -6.08 -1.26
C ILE A 61 10.56 -7.26 -2.23
N THR A 62 10.15 -8.42 -1.74
CA THR A 62 9.96 -9.64 -2.54
C THR A 62 8.67 -10.32 -2.10
N ALA A 63 8.10 -11.16 -2.97
CA ALA A 63 6.91 -11.94 -2.63
C ALA A 63 7.07 -12.75 -1.33
N SER A 64 8.30 -13.24 -1.07
CA SER A 64 8.64 -14.06 0.08
C SER A 64 8.84 -13.29 1.38
N ASN A 65 9.14 -11.97 1.33
CA ASN A 65 9.40 -11.18 2.54
C ASN A 65 8.24 -10.25 2.97
N LEU A 66 7.13 -10.27 2.21
CA LEU A 66 5.88 -9.62 2.61
C LEU A 66 5.29 -10.30 3.85
N LEU A 67 4.78 -9.49 4.77
CA LEU A 67 4.08 -9.94 5.96
C LEU A 67 2.58 -10.07 5.67
N GLU A 68 1.93 -11.09 6.24
CA GLU A 68 0.47 -11.19 6.30
C GLU A 68 -0.01 -10.67 7.67
N ILE A 69 -0.98 -9.77 7.66
CA ILE A 69 -1.55 -9.14 8.84
C ILE A 69 -3.07 -9.28 8.88
N ASP A 70 -3.66 -9.32 10.06
CA ASP A 70 -5.11 -9.19 10.24
C ASP A 70 -5.56 -7.72 10.09
N LEU A 71 -6.86 -7.48 10.27
CA LEU A 71 -7.48 -6.16 10.15
C LEU A 71 -7.04 -5.16 11.24
N ASP A 72 -6.54 -5.66 12.37
CA ASP A 72 -6.05 -4.86 13.49
C ASP A 72 -4.53 -4.62 13.39
N GLY A 73 -3.88 -5.13 12.33
CA GLY A 73 -2.46 -4.95 12.07
C GLY A 73 -1.55 -5.95 12.79
N ASN A 74 -2.10 -7.02 13.36
CA ASN A 74 -1.29 -8.07 13.98
C ASN A 74 -0.71 -8.99 12.89
N ILE A 75 0.56 -9.36 13.02
CA ILE A 75 1.23 -10.26 12.08
C ILE A 75 0.73 -11.69 12.30
N ILE A 76 0.15 -12.26 11.24
CA ILE A 76 -0.36 -13.64 11.19
C ILE A 76 0.68 -14.57 10.54
N ASN A 77 1.44 -14.06 9.57
CA ASN A 77 2.49 -14.83 8.90
C ASN A 77 3.67 -13.93 8.48
N GLY A 78 4.89 -14.44 8.67
CA GLY A 78 6.15 -13.74 8.44
C GLY A 78 6.81 -13.26 9.73
N GLU A 79 8.07 -12.83 9.61
CA GLU A 79 8.88 -12.37 10.75
C GLU A 79 9.32 -10.92 10.58
N GLY A 80 9.09 -10.08 11.58
CA GLY A 80 9.49 -8.68 11.59
C GLY A 80 8.47 -7.79 12.26
N GLU A 81 8.50 -6.52 11.86
CA GLU A 81 7.57 -5.48 12.33
C GLU A 81 6.95 -4.78 11.13
N ILE A 82 5.80 -4.16 11.34
CA ILE A 82 5.20 -3.22 10.39
C ILE A 82 5.27 -1.81 10.98
N ASN A 83 5.18 -0.79 10.12
CA ASN A 83 4.96 0.58 10.59
C ASN A 83 3.51 0.69 11.08
N GLN A 84 3.27 0.47 12.38
CA GLN A 84 1.90 0.45 12.91
C GLN A 84 1.18 1.78 12.73
N THR A 85 1.87 2.90 12.94
CA THR A 85 1.31 4.24 12.71
C THR A 85 0.89 4.41 11.26
N GLY A 86 1.71 3.96 10.32
CA GLY A 86 1.39 3.99 8.88
C GLY A 86 0.21 3.07 8.51
N TYR A 87 0.08 1.92 9.19
CA TYR A 87 -1.00 0.98 8.93
C TYR A 87 -2.39 1.52 9.30
N VAL A 88 -2.50 2.47 10.24
CA VAL A 88 -3.79 3.02 10.70
C VAL A 88 -4.68 3.45 9.53
N ILE A 89 -4.11 4.12 8.52
CA ILE A 89 -4.85 4.58 7.33
C ILE A 89 -5.38 3.39 6.53
N HIS A 90 -4.57 2.36 6.36
CA HIS A 90 -4.91 1.16 5.59
C HIS A 90 -5.99 0.33 6.30
N GLY A 91 -5.83 0.09 7.60
CA GLY A 91 -6.81 -0.61 8.42
C GLY A 91 -8.16 0.11 8.41
N ALA A 92 -8.17 1.43 8.55
CA ALA A 92 -9.39 2.23 8.50
C ALA A 92 -10.12 2.09 7.15
N ILE A 93 -9.40 2.13 6.03
CA ILE A 93 -9.98 1.94 4.69
C ILE A 93 -10.52 0.52 4.55
N HIS A 94 -9.70 -0.51 4.79
CA HIS A 94 -10.11 -1.90 4.61
C HIS A 94 -11.26 -2.33 5.52
N LYS A 95 -11.35 -1.75 6.72
CA LYS A 95 -12.47 -2.00 7.65
C LYS A 95 -13.79 -1.46 7.10
N ASN A 96 -13.77 -0.31 6.45
CA ASN A 96 -14.98 0.38 5.99
C ASN A 96 -15.29 0.17 4.50
N ARG A 97 -14.33 -0.33 3.71
CA ARG A 97 -14.43 -0.50 2.26
C ARG A 97 -13.99 -1.89 1.84
N LYS A 98 -14.86 -2.88 2.09
CA LYS A 98 -14.60 -4.30 1.78
C LYS A 98 -14.44 -4.58 0.29
N ASP A 99 -14.89 -3.67 -0.58
CA ASP A 99 -14.72 -3.68 -2.03
C ASP A 99 -13.30 -3.29 -2.48
N ILE A 100 -12.50 -2.68 -1.61
CA ILE A 100 -11.13 -2.28 -1.92
C ILE A 100 -10.18 -3.45 -1.67
N HIS A 101 -9.43 -3.82 -2.72
CA HIS A 101 -8.43 -4.89 -2.65
C HIS A 101 -7.05 -4.39 -2.28
N CYS A 102 -6.66 -3.21 -2.79
CA CYS A 102 -5.34 -2.63 -2.61
C CYS A 102 -5.44 -1.16 -2.23
N VAL A 103 -4.58 -0.74 -1.31
CA VAL A 103 -4.42 0.66 -0.88
C VAL A 103 -2.95 1.00 -0.97
N MET A 104 -2.64 2.10 -1.63
CA MET A 104 -1.28 2.60 -1.84
C MET A 104 -1.17 4.00 -1.24
N HIS A 105 -0.22 4.18 -0.32
CA HIS A 105 0.11 5.49 0.26
C HIS A 105 1.52 5.89 -0.17
N THR A 106 1.69 7.12 -0.68
CA THR A 106 2.98 7.59 -1.20
C THR A 106 3.30 9.02 -0.83
N HIS A 107 4.58 9.29 -0.70
CA HIS A 107 5.20 10.60 -0.49
C HIS A 107 5.93 11.09 -1.75
N SER A 108 5.35 10.89 -2.94
CA SER A 108 5.97 11.37 -4.17
C SER A 108 6.10 12.90 -4.16
N ARG A 109 7.18 13.43 -4.75
CA ARG A 109 7.44 14.88 -4.74
C ARG A 109 6.28 15.72 -5.27
N ALA A 110 5.67 15.28 -6.38
CA ALA A 110 4.52 15.97 -6.97
C ALA A 110 3.25 15.83 -6.12
N GLY A 111 3.00 14.64 -5.55
CA GLY A 111 1.86 14.39 -4.67
C GLY A 111 1.90 15.26 -3.42
N LEU A 112 3.06 15.31 -2.73
CA LEU A 112 3.27 16.17 -1.58
C LEU A 112 3.04 17.65 -1.91
N ALA A 113 3.61 18.13 -3.02
CA ALA A 113 3.44 19.53 -3.43
C ALA A 113 1.96 19.88 -3.68
N VAL A 114 1.23 19.03 -4.40
CA VAL A 114 -0.20 19.24 -4.68
C VAL A 114 -1.03 19.19 -3.40
N SER A 115 -0.72 18.30 -2.46
CA SER A 115 -1.43 18.19 -1.18
C SER A 115 -1.33 19.44 -0.30
N CYS A 116 -0.29 20.26 -0.51
CA CYS A 116 -0.08 21.51 0.23
C CYS A 116 -0.85 22.72 -0.35
N PHE A 117 -1.45 22.60 -1.54
CA PHE A 117 -2.20 23.70 -2.13
C PHE A 117 -3.63 23.75 -1.59
N LYS A 118 -4.11 24.97 -1.26
CA LYS A 118 -5.48 25.23 -0.79
C LYS A 118 -6.56 24.60 -1.66
N ASP A 119 -6.35 24.58 -2.98
CA ASP A 119 -7.32 24.07 -3.95
C ASP A 119 -6.97 22.64 -4.45
N GLY A 120 -5.90 22.02 -3.92
CA GLY A 120 -5.46 20.68 -4.28
C GLY A 120 -5.24 20.43 -5.78
N LEU A 121 -5.62 19.24 -6.25
CA LEU A 121 -5.56 18.82 -7.65
C LEU A 121 -6.71 19.44 -8.46
N LYS A 122 -6.37 20.34 -9.39
CA LYS A 122 -7.32 20.95 -10.33
C LYS A 122 -7.35 20.18 -11.67
N PRO A 123 -8.53 19.99 -12.29
CA PRO A 123 -8.67 19.39 -13.62
C PRO A 123 -8.27 20.39 -14.72
N MET A 124 -6.98 20.71 -14.82
CA MET A 124 -6.45 21.71 -15.77
C MET A 124 -6.04 21.10 -17.12
N ILE A 125 -5.69 19.82 -17.12
CA ILE A 125 -5.26 19.05 -18.29
C ILE A 125 -5.93 17.68 -18.31
N GLN A 126 -5.87 16.98 -19.45
CA GLN A 126 -6.49 15.67 -19.64
C GLN A 126 -6.11 14.67 -18.53
N ASP A 127 -4.82 14.61 -18.14
CA ASP A 127 -4.32 13.71 -17.09
C ASP A 127 -4.89 14.00 -15.70
N THR A 128 -5.25 15.25 -15.43
CA THR A 128 -5.91 15.64 -14.17
C THR A 128 -7.44 15.50 -14.26
N ALA A 129 -8.01 15.58 -15.46
CA ALA A 129 -9.46 15.52 -15.68
C ALA A 129 -10.03 14.12 -15.42
N ILE A 130 -9.25 13.05 -15.60
CA ILE A 130 -9.68 11.67 -15.27
C ILE A 130 -10.01 11.48 -13.78
N PHE A 131 -9.53 12.39 -12.92
CA PHE A 131 -9.77 12.41 -11.48
C PHE A 131 -10.92 13.34 -11.05
N TYR A 132 -11.63 13.97 -12.01
CA TYR A 132 -12.74 14.86 -11.69
C TYR A 132 -13.82 14.14 -10.86
N ASN A 133 -14.20 14.73 -9.71
CA ASN A 133 -15.10 14.14 -8.71
C ASN A 133 -14.67 12.75 -8.18
N ARG A 134 -13.38 12.44 -8.21
CA ARG A 134 -12.81 11.16 -7.73
C ARG A 134 -11.63 11.35 -6.76
N VAL A 135 -11.40 12.59 -6.29
CA VAL A 135 -10.40 12.93 -5.27
C VAL A 135 -11.12 13.40 -4.03
N SER A 136 -10.74 12.86 -2.88
CA SER A 136 -11.17 13.33 -1.56
C SER A 136 -9.98 13.95 -0.84
N TYR A 137 -10.26 14.88 0.07
CA TYR A 137 -9.26 15.57 0.88
C TYR A 137 -9.49 15.26 2.35
N HIS A 138 -8.40 15.14 3.09
CA HIS A 138 -8.37 15.00 4.55
C HIS A 138 -7.43 16.07 5.08
N GLU A 139 -7.87 16.83 6.09
CA GLU A 139 -7.03 17.87 6.70
C GLU A 139 -5.87 17.23 7.47
N TRP A 140 -4.73 17.93 7.54
CA TRP A 140 -3.58 17.41 8.28
C TRP A 140 -3.81 17.48 9.80
N GLU A 141 -3.64 16.35 10.49
CA GLU A 141 -3.87 16.22 11.94
C GLU A 141 -2.61 15.93 12.77
N GLY A 142 -1.45 15.68 12.14
CA GLY A 142 -0.18 15.41 12.83
C GLY A 142 0.58 14.21 12.31
#